data_AF-A0A848ECV4-F1
#
_entry.id   AF-A0A848ECV4-F1
#
_cell.length_a   1.000
_cell.length_b   1.000
_cell.length_c   1.000
_cell.angle_alpha   90.00
_cell.angle_beta   90.00
_cell.angle_gamma   90.00
#
_symmetry.space_group_name_H-M   'P 1'
#
loop_
_entity.id
_entity.type
_entity.pdbx_description
1 polymer ?
#
loop_
_entity_poly.entity_id
_entity_poly.type
_entity_poly.pdbx_seq_one_letter_code
_entity_poly.pdbx_strand_id
1 'polypeptide(L)'
;MRRPDLIVALLLLAAAPARAEDTAALMARAPWVVTDGPVTPFAGPVTVGGTGWGSFRRLCVAHGALREDGREAEIGSPTCFDVAAAREEAGTWHLTLLTEARGTAPPIVFTTTRDAGGRVGAVAVIPPAGVAPPSPEQRQQMGLVFRTALRANGIEQTVVPASGHFVMPLPLGDVGRDFAVDGGGLDCRATGEAQIVGRRALLADCTGQIGGPGQRIAMTLAGHFAIDVETGMVLRHGYASDLVVEADAAGRTPRVALRGVSRLRLE
;
A
#
# COMPACT_ATOMS: atom_id res chain seq x y z
N MET A 1 32.24 44.76 -33.76
CA MET A 1 32.06 44.15 -32.43
C MET A 1 31.79 42.65 -32.61
N ARG A 2 32.27 41.84 -31.66
CA ARG A 2 32.71 40.44 -31.77
C ARG A 2 31.58 39.40 -31.94
N ARG A 3 31.84 38.32 -32.70
CA ARG A 3 31.27 36.94 -32.57
C ARG A 3 31.86 36.29 -31.28
N PRO A 4 31.26 35.27 -30.61
CA PRO A 4 30.83 34.00 -31.22
C PRO A 4 29.66 33.23 -30.57
N ASP A 5 29.35 32.13 -31.24
CA ASP A 5 28.63 30.90 -30.89
C ASP A 5 28.48 30.57 -29.39
N LEU A 6 27.26 30.19 -28.98
CA LEU A 6 27.07 29.23 -27.89
C LEU A 6 25.84 28.36 -28.15
N ILE A 7 26.10 27.26 -28.86
CA ILE A 7 25.61 25.91 -28.60
C ILE A 7 24.67 25.84 -27.38
N VAL A 8 23.36 25.92 -27.61
CA VAL A 8 22.42 25.12 -26.82
C VAL A 8 22.23 23.85 -27.62
N ALA A 9 23.21 22.96 -27.49
CA ALA A 9 22.98 21.56 -27.72
C ALA A 9 21.77 21.20 -26.84
N LEU A 10 20.60 21.08 -27.46
CA LEU A 10 19.59 20.16 -26.98
C LEU A 10 20.31 18.82 -26.88
N LEU A 11 20.83 18.55 -25.70
CA LEU A 11 20.93 17.21 -25.17
C LEU A 11 19.51 16.67 -25.22
N LEU A 12 19.14 16.12 -26.39
CA LEU A 12 18.51 14.81 -26.47
C LEU A 12 19.44 13.85 -25.71
N LEU A 13 19.51 14.01 -24.39
CA LEU A 13 19.54 12.87 -23.51
C LEU A 13 18.22 12.18 -23.87
N ALA A 14 18.27 11.30 -24.85
CA ALA A 14 17.49 10.09 -24.79
C ALA A 14 17.69 9.62 -23.35
N ALA A 15 16.74 9.95 -22.49
CA ALA A 15 16.74 9.45 -21.13
C ALA A 15 16.81 7.94 -21.36
N ALA A 16 17.97 7.36 -21.06
CA ALA A 16 18.13 5.92 -21.15
C ALA A 16 16.89 5.35 -20.45
N PRO A 17 16.18 4.38 -21.07
CA PRO A 17 14.97 3.84 -20.48
C PRO A 17 15.31 3.52 -19.03
N ALA A 18 14.73 4.28 -18.09
CA ALA A 18 15.09 4.15 -16.70
C ALA A 18 14.71 2.71 -16.36
N ARG A 19 15.72 1.86 -16.19
CA ARG A 19 15.49 0.52 -15.74
C ARG A 19 14.79 0.67 -14.41
N ALA A 20 13.65 -0.01 -14.27
CA ALA A 20 13.01 -0.22 -12.99
C ALA A 20 14.11 -0.53 -11.98
N GLU A 21 14.12 0.21 -10.87
CA GLU A 21 15.18 0.06 -9.90
C GLU A 21 15.28 -1.39 -9.39
N ASP A 22 16.51 -1.85 -9.18
CA ASP A 22 16.77 -3.20 -8.67
C ASP A 22 16.08 -3.40 -7.32
N THR A 23 15.34 -4.51 -7.21
CA THR A 23 14.55 -4.85 -6.04
C THR A 23 15.41 -4.98 -4.77
N ALA A 24 16.67 -5.42 -4.90
CA ALA A 24 17.60 -5.46 -3.76
C ALA A 24 17.96 -4.06 -3.26
N ALA A 25 18.15 -3.09 -4.16
CA ALA A 25 18.39 -1.70 -3.79
C ALA A 25 17.16 -1.06 -3.13
N LEU A 26 15.95 -1.39 -3.60
CA LEU A 26 14.71 -0.98 -2.96
C LEU A 26 14.59 -1.57 -1.55
N MET A 27 14.84 -2.88 -1.40
CA MET A 27 14.77 -3.57 -0.11
C MET A 27 15.77 -2.96 0.89
N ALA A 28 16.99 -2.67 0.47
CA ALA A 28 18.01 -2.06 1.34
C ALA A 28 17.61 -0.67 1.87
N ARG A 29 16.71 0.04 1.19
CA ARG A 29 16.18 1.34 1.62
C ARG A 29 14.85 1.26 2.35
N ALA A 30 14.15 0.14 2.24
CA ALA A 30 12.83 0.00 2.83
C ALA A 30 12.92 0.24 4.35
N PRO A 31 12.02 1.05 4.93
CA PRO A 31 12.02 1.25 6.37
C PRO A 31 11.80 -0.07 7.10
N TRP A 32 12.65 -0.38 8.08
CA TRP A 32 12.48 -1.57 8.91
C TRP A 32 11.21 -1.47 9.76
N VAL A 33 10.53 -2.61 9.91
CA VAL A 33 9.44 -2.74 10.88
C VAL A 33 10.03 -2.87 12.28
N VAL A 34 9.64 -1.96 13.16
CA VAL A 34 10.03 -2.01 14.58
C VAL A 34 9.17 -3.04 15.30
N THR A 35 9.81 -3.96 16.01
CA THR A 35 9.20 -5.00 16.84
C THR A 35 9.34 -4.70 18.33
N ASP A 36 8.47 -5.27 19.17
CA ASP A 36 8.53 -5.13 20.62
C ASP A 36 9.63 -6.00 21.26
N GLY A 37 10.18 -6.95 20.50
CA GLY A 37 11.14 -7.94 20.98
C GLY A 37 11.90 -8.63 19.85
N PRO A 38 12.70 -9.66 20.17
CA PRO A 38 13.51 -10.37 19.19
C PRO A 38 12.63 -11.09 18.17
N VAL A 39 13.15 -11.20 16.94
CA VAL A 39 12.55 -12.02 15.89
C VAL A 39 12.95 -13.47 16.10
N THR A 40 11.97 -14.36 16.13
CA THR A 40 12.18 -15.81 16.24
C THR A 40 11.95 -16.47 14.88
N PRO A 41 12.82 -17.41 14.45
CA PRO A 41 12.58 -18.20 13.24
C PRO A 41 11.27 -19.00 13.33
N PHE A 42 10.68 -19.32 12.19
CA PHE A 42 9.53 -20.21 12.13
C PHE A 42 9.90 -21.62 12.58
N ALA A 43 9.08 -22.19 13.45
CA ALA A 43 9.15 -23.61 13.81
C ALA A 43 8.47 -24.52 12.76
N GLY A 44 7.64 -23.95 11.88
CA GLY A 44 6.86 -24.67 10.87
C GLY A 44 5.89 -23.72 10.14
N PRO A 45 5.04 -24.23 9.24
CA PRO A 45 4.02 -23.43 8.57
C PRO A 45 3.09 -22.74 9.58
N VAL A 46 2.66 -21.52 9.26
CA VAL A 46 1.80 -20.69 10.11
C VAL A 46 0.49 -20.41 9.38
N THR A 47 -0.63 -20.77 10.00
CA THR A 47 -1.94 -20.29 9.54
C THR A 47 -2.09 -18.83 9.95
N VAL A 48 -2.33 -17.98 8.97
CA VAL A 48 -2.56 -16.54 9.17
C VAL A 48 -4.01 -16.22 8.82
N GLY A 49 -4.64 -15.37 9.62
CA GLY A 49 -6.07 -15.03 9.51
C GLY A 49 -6.98 -16.05 10.17
N GLY A 50 -8.30 -15.83 10.03
CA GLY A 50 -9.34 -16.70 10.62
C GLY A 50 -10.26 -15.98 11.61
N THR A 51 -9.87 -14.81 12.11
CA THR A 51 -10.67 -14.04 13.08
C THR A 51 -11.40 -12.83 12.48
N GLY A 52 -11.13 -12.49 11.23
CA GLY A 52 -11.79 -11.41 10.49
C GLY A 52 -11.14 -10.04 10.66
N TRP A 53 -11.35 -9.34 11.79
CA TRP A 53 -10.82 -7.98 12.00
C TRP A 53 -9.90 -7.84 13.20
N GLY A 54 -10.33 -8.19 14.41
CA GLY A 54 -9.58 -7.97 15.64
C GLY A 54 -9.96 -6.67 16.37
N SER A 55 -9.18 -6.27 17.39
CA SER A 55 -9.47 -5.14 18.27
C SER A 55 -8.93 -3.79 17.77
N PHE A 56 -8.66 -3.66 16.47
CA PHE A 56 -8.02 -2.48 15.90
C PHE A 56 -8.94 -1.27 15.91
N ARG A 57 -8.33 -0.11 16.18
CA ARG A 57 -8.99 1.18 16.37
C ARG A 57 -8.54 2.21 15.35
N ARG A 58 -7.33 2.11 14.80
CA ARG A 58 -6.81 3.13 13.88
C ARG A 58 -5.83 2.57 12.88
N LEU A 59 -5.98 2.96 11.61
CA LEU A 59 -5.09 2.64 10.51
C LEU A 59 -4.49 3.94 9.97
N CYS A 60 -3.17 4.08 9.97
CA CYS A 60 -2.48 5.25 9.42
C CYS A 60 -1.42 4.84 8.40
N VAL A 61 -1.40 5.52 7.26
CA VAL A 61 -0.39 5.36 6.22
C VAL A 61 0.30 6.68 5.95
N ALA A 62 1.62 6.70 6.07
CA ALA A 62 2.48 7.82 5.73
C ALA A 62 3.25 7.53 4.43
N HIS A 63 3.47 8.58 3.64
CA HIS A 63 4.26 8.51 2.40
C HIS A 63 5.33 9.61 2.40
N GLY A 64 6.54 9.23 2.02
CA GLY A 64 7.67 10.14 1.81
C GLY A 64 8.21 10.02 0.40
N ALA A 65 8.66 11.13 -0.18
CA ALA A 65 9.43 11.17 -1.41
C ALA A 65 10.91 11.11 -1.06
N LEU A 66 11.70 10.43 -1.87
CA LEU A 66 13.15 10.53 -1.77
C LEU A 66 13.65 11.65 -2.68
N ARG A 67 14.40 12.57 -2.10
CA ARG A 67 15.16 13.58 -2.84
C ARG A 67 16.33 12.94 -3.58
N GLU A 68 16.94 13.67 -4.51
CA GLU A 68 18.12 13.21 -5.26
C GLU A 68 19.30 12.86 -4.35
N ASP A 69 19.40 13.54 -3.20
CA ASP A 69 20.43 13.28 -2.17
C ASP A 69 20.10 12.10 -1.24
N GLY A 70 19.01 11.37 -1.53
CA GLY A 70 18.54 10.22 -0.77
C GLY A 70 17.81 10.56 0.53
N ARG A 71 17.66 11.84 0.90
CA ARG A 71 16.89 12.23 2.09
C ARG A 71 15.41 12.17 1.81
N GLU A 72 14.65 11.71 2.81
CA GLU A 72 13.20 11.72 2.77
C GLU A 72 12.66 13.15 2.89
N ALA A 73 11.75 13.51 1.99
CA ALA A 73 10.89 14.66 2.08
C ALA A 73 9.47 14.15 2.36
N GLU A 74 8.86 14.63 3.45
CA GLU A 74 7.49 14.28 3.78
C GLU A 74 6.53 14.75 2.68
N ILE A 75 5.71 13.84 2.16
CA ILE A 75 4.63 14.17 1.20
C ILE A 75 3.33 14.33 1.99
N GLY A 76 3.22 15.44 2.70
CA GLY A 76 2.03 15.79 3.47
C GLY A 76 1.80 14.92 4.71
N SER A 77 0.65 15.13 5.35
CA SER A 77 0.28 14.41 6.58
C SER A 77 -0.15 12.98 6.28
N PRO A 78 0.08 12.04 7.22
CA PRO A 78 -0.43 10.67 7.11
C PRO A 78 -1.93 10.63 6.80
N THR A 79 -2.34 9.64 6.03
CA THR A 79 -3.74 9.33 5.80
C THR A 79 -4.18 8.33 6.86
N CYS A 80 -5.04 8.77 7.78
CA CYS A 80 -5.53 7.95 8.87
C CYS A 80 -7.03 7.68 8.74
N PHE A 81 -7.41 6.47 9.14
CA PHE A 81 -8.79 6.03 9.33
C PHE A 81 -8.99 5.57 10.77
N ASP A 82 -9.97 6.13 11.44
CA ASP A 82 -10.41 5.67 12.76
C ASP A 82 -11.54 4.64 12.59
N VAL A 83 -11.50 3.58 13.39
CA VAL A 83 -12.56 2.57 13.47
C VAL A 83 -13.62 3.09 14.44
N ALA A 84 -14.68 3.68 13.90
CA ALA A 84 -15.78 4.21 14.70
C ALA A 84 -16.64 3.11 15.32
N ALA A 85 -16.78 2.00 14.61
CA ALA A 85 -17.47 0.82 15.11
C ALA A 85 -16.90 -0.44 14.45
N ALA A 86 -16.71 -1.48 15.27
CA ALA A 86 -16.43 -2.83 14.82
C ALA A 86 -17.28 -3.78 15.65
N ARG A 87 -18.14 -4.55 14.99
CA ARG A 87 -18.98 -5.55 15.64
C ARG A 87 -18.93 -6.85 14.87
N GLU A 88 -18.87 -7.96 15.57
CA GLU A 88 -18.94 -9.28 14.97
C GLU A 88 -20.39 -9.76 14.99
N GLU A 89 -20.85 -10.32 13.88
CA GLU A 89 -22.14 -10.99 13.74
C GLU A 89 -21.95 -12.25 12.90
N ALA A 90 -22.19 -13.42 13.51
CA ALA A 90 -22.07 -14.73 12.86
C ALA A 90 -20.74 -14.95 12.10
N GLY A 91 -19.60 -14.61 12.72
CA GLY A 91 -18.28 -14.75 12.10
C GLY A 91 -17.95 -13.70 11.03
N THR A 92 -18.77 -12.66 10.88
CA THR A 92 -18.50 -11.53 9.98
C THR A 92 -18.36 -10.25 10.79
N TRP A 93 -17.28 -9.52 10.57
CA TRP A 93 -17.09 -8.20 11.16
C TRP A 93 -17.76 -7.14 10.30
N HIS A 94 -18.57 -6.30 10.93
CA HIS A 94 -19.15 -5.10 10.35
C HIS A 94 -18.36 -3.90 10.86
N LEU A 95 -17.80 -3.13 9.92
CA LEU A 95 -16.86 -2.06 10.19
C LEU A 95 -17.44 -0.73 9.73
N THR A 96 -17.28 0.28 10.57
CA THR A 96 -17.48 1.69 10.23
C THR A 96 -16.16 2.42 10.42
N LEU A 97 -15.63 2.97 9.35
CA LEU A 97 -14.33 3.65 9.27
C LEU A 97 -14.55 5.12 8.94
N LEU A 98 -13.80 6.01 9.59
CA LEU A 98 -13.86 7.45 9.40
C LEU A 98 -12.51 7.95 8.92
N THR A 99 -12.45 8.74 7.85
CA THR A 99 -11.22 9.50 7.55
C THR A 99 -10.99 10.52 8.64
N GLU A 100 -9.73 10.73 9.04
CA GLU A 100 -9.39 11.86 9.90
C GLU A 100 -9.80 13.19 9.26
N ALA A 101 -10.35 14.11 10.06
CA ALA A 101 -10.74 15.43 9.58
C ALA A 101 -9.48 16.22 9.14
N ARG A 102 -9.50 16.75 7.90
CA ARG A 102 -8.42 17.59 7.38
C ARG A 102 -8.90 19.02 7.22
N GLY A 103 -8.43 19.91 8.09
CA GLY A 103 -8.88 21.30 8.12
C GLY A 103 -10.37 21.40 8.44
N THR A 104 -11.13 22.09 7.60
CA THR A 104 -12.59 22.23 7.73
C THR A 104 -13.38 21.15 7.00
N ALA A 105 -12.73 20.25 6.27
CA ALA A 105 -13.41 19.19 5.53
C ALA A 105 -13.97 18.14 6.51
N PRO A 106 -15.28 17.87 6.50
CA PRO A 106 -15.87 16.87 7.38
C PRO A 106 -15.45 15.44 6.98
N PRO A 107 -15.37 14.51 7.95
CA PRO A 107 -14.86 13.15 7.72
C PRO A 107 -15.81 12.34 6.85
N ILE A 108 -15.26 11.60 5.88
CA ILE A 108 -16.02 10.65 5.07
C ILE A 108 -16.15 9.35 5.86
N VAL A 109 -17.37 8.82 5.89
CA VAL A 109 -17.69 7.57 6.56
C VAL A 109 -17.73 6.45 5.53
N PHE A 110 -17.05 5.35 5.82
CA PHE A 110 -17.08 4.13 5.03
C PHE A 110 -17.63 2.99 5.88
N THR A 111 -18.55 2.22 5.34
CA THR A 111 -19.02 0.99 5.97
C THR A 111 -18.73 -0.21 5.09
N THR A 112 -18.29 -1.31 5.70
CA THR A 112 -17.99 -2.55 5.00
C THR A 112 -18.05 -3.75 5.93
N THR A 113 -17.79 -4.94 5.39
CA THR A 113 -17.64 -6.16 6.15
C THR A 113 -16.29 -6.81 5.90
N ARG A 114 -15.82 -7.62 6.87
CA ARG A 114 -14.72 -8.55 6.69
C ARG A 114 -15.11 -9.90 7.30
N ASP A 115 -15.18 -10.93 6.48
CA ASP A 115 -15.53 -12.28 6.94
C ASP A 115 -14.38 -12.93 7.72
N ALA A 116 -14.63 -14.07 8.37
CA ALA A 116 -13.60 -14.83 9.09
C ALA A 116 -12.40 -15.22 8.21
N GLY A 117 -12.62 -15.40 6.90
CA GLY A 117 -11.58 -15.67 5.91
C GLY A 117 -10.79 -14.43 5.49
N GLY A 118 -11.05 -13.25 6.05
CA GLY A 118 -10.37 -12.00 5.72
C GLY A 118 -10.90 -11.32 4.45
N ARG A 119 -12.00 -11.81 3.86
CA ARG A 119 -12.57 -11.23 2.63
C ARG A 119 -13.34 -9.96 2.96
N VAL A 120 -12.95 -8.87 2.29
CA VAL A 120 -13.62 -7.57 2.41
C VAL A 120 -14.85 -7.54 1.50
N GLY A 121 -16.00 -7.18 2.07
CA GLY A 121 -17.26 -7.04 1.37
C GLY A 121 -17.36 -5.78 0.49
N ALA A 122 -18.58 -5.47 0.06
CA ALA A 122 -18.86 -4.20 -0.58
C ALA A 122 -18.62 -3.04 0.39
N VAL A 123 -18.23 -1.90 -0.15
CA VAL A 123 -18.03 -0.66 0.62
C VAL A 123 -19.14 0.30 0.27
N ALA A 124 -19.83 0.80 1.30
CA ALA A 124 -20.73 1.93 1.17
C ALA A 124 -20.04 3.20 1.67
N VAL A 125 -20.16 4.27 0.88
CA VAL A 125 -19.65 5.61 1.20
C VAL A 125 -20.81 6.46 1.66
N ILE A 126 -20.75 6.92 2.91
CA ILE A 126 -21.76 7.79 3.50
C ILE A 126 -21.18 9.20 3.56
N PRO A 127 -21.71 10.14 2.75
CA PRO A 127 -21.21 11.51 2.75
C PRO A 127 -21.54 12.19 4.09
N PRO A 128 -20.70 13.14 4.52
CA PRO A 128 -20.97 13.93 5.71
C PRO A 128 -22.29 14.70 5.60
N ALA A 129 -22.95 14.92 6.75
CA ALA A 129 -24.18 15.69 6.82
C ALA A 129 -23.98 17.10 6.26
N GLY A 130 -24.92 17.59 5.44
CA GLY A 130 -24.86 18.91 4.82
C GLY A 130 -23.94 19.03 3.60
N VAL A 131 -23.28 17.94 3.19
CA VAL A 131 -22.50 17.88 1.95
C VAL A 131 -23.33 17.22 0.85
N ALA A 132 -23.31 17.80 -0.36
CA ALA A 132 -23.97 17.19 -1.51
C ALA A 132 -23.43 15.77 -1.74
N PRO A 133 -24.29 14.76 -1.93
CA PRO A 133 -23.83 13.39 -2.13
C PRO A 133 -23.03 13.29 -3.44
N PRO A 134 -21.93 12.52 -3.48
CA PRO A 134 -21.23 12.26 -4.74
C PRO A 134 -22.16 11.56 -5.74
N SER A 135 -21.86 11.71 -7.03
CA SER A 135 -22.61 11.02 -8.09
C SER A 135 -22.55 9.49 -7.88
N PRO A 136 -23.49 8.71 -8.45
CA PRO A 136 -23.44 7.25 -8.39
C PRO A 136 -22.08 6.67 -8.82
N GLU A 137 -21.51 7.19 -9.91
CA GLU A 137 -20.20 6.78 -10.44
C GLU A 137 -19.07 7.13 -9.47
N GLN A 138 -19.08 8.33 -8.89
CA GLN A 138 -18.08 8.74 -7.89
C GLN A 138 -18.15 7.86 -6.65
N ARG A 139 -19.35 7.55 -6.15
CA ARG A 139 -19.52 6.65 -4.99
C ARG A 139 -19.02 5.25 -5.29
N GLN A 140 -19.30 4.72 -6.48
CA GLN A 140 -18.81 3.42 -6.91
C GLN A 140 -17.27 3.41 -6.95
N GLN A 141 -16.66 4.42 -7.58
CA GLN A 141 -15.20 4.51 -7.67
C GLN A 141 -14.55 4.64 -6.29
N MET A 142 -15.10 5.49 -5.41
CA MET A 142 -14.62 5.63 -4.03
C MET A 142 -14.73 4.31 -3.25
N GLY A 143 -15.85 3.60 -3.39
CA GLY A 143 -16.06 2.29 -2.77
C GLY A 143 -15.06 1.24 -3.27
N LEU A 144 -14.78 1.21 -4.57
CA LEU A 144 -13.77 0.32 -5.16
C LEU A 144 -12.36 0.62 -4.67
N VAL A 145 -11.96 1.90 -4.69
CA VAL A 145 -10.64 2.35 -4.19
C VAL A 145 -10.48 1.94 -2.73
N PHE A 146 -11.47 2.24 -1.90
CA PHE A 146 -11.40 1.96 -0.46
C PHE A 146 -11.39 0.46 -0.16
N ARG A 147 -12.22 -0.33 -0.87
CA ARG A 147 -12.20 -1.80 -0.73
C ARG A 147 -10.82 -2.35 -1.06
N THR A 148 -10.20 -1.84 -2.12
CA THR A 148 -8.89 -2.31 -2.57
C THR A 148 -7.80 -1.90 -1.59
N ALA A 149 -7.89 -0.70 -1.02
CA ALA A 149 -7.01 -0.27 0.07
C ALA A 149 -7.12 -1.18 1.30
N LEU A 150 -8.35 -1.51 1.76
CA LEU A 150 -8.52 -2.44 2.88
C LEU A 150 -8.02 -3.85 2.58
N ARG A 151 -8.22 -4.33 1.35
CA ARG A 151 -7.67 -5.62 0.91
C ARG A 151 -6.15 -5.66 0.92
N ALA A 152 -5.48 -4.56 0.58
CA ALA A 152 -4.03 -4.51 0.63
C ALA A 152 -3.43 -4.37 2.03
N ASN A 153 -4.25 -3.97 3.00
CA ASN A 153 -3.86 -3.87 4.40
C ASN A 153 -4.13 -5.15 5.18
N GLY A 154 -4.33 -6.27 4.49
CA GLY A 154 -4.38 -7.60 5.09
C GLY A 154 -4.27 -8.69 4.03
N ILE A 155 -4.34 -9.93 4.48
CA ILE A 155 -4.43 -11.10 3.61
C ILE A 155 -5.67 -11.91 3.96
N GLU A 156 -6.18 -12.64 2.97
CA GLU A 156 -7.18 -13.67 3.20
C GLU A 156 -6.53 -14.86 3.95
N GLN A 157 -7.35 -15.64 4.64
CA GLN A 157 -6.88 -16.76 5.44
C GLN A 157 -6.05 -17.72 4.58
N THR A 158 -4.83 -18.00 5.02
CA THR A 158 -3.90 -18.85 4.29
C THR A 158 -2.90 -19.53 5.21
N VAL A 159 -2.20 -20.53 4.69
CA VAL A 159 -1.07 -21.17 5.35
C VAL A 159 0.21 -20.61 4.74
N VAL A 160 0.98 -19.88 5.55
CA VAL A 160 2.30 -19.37 5.16
C VAL A 160 3.35 -20.46 5.44
N PRO A 161 4.09 -20.93 4.43
CA PRO A 161 5.14 -21.91 4.64
C PRO A 161 6.32 -21.31 5.42
N ALA A 162 6.98 -22.11 6.27
CA ALA A 162 8.20 -21.68 6.96
C ALA A 162 9.36 -21.39 5.99
N SER A 163 9.42 -22.14 4.90
CA SER A 163 10.37 -21.97 3.81
C SER A 163 9.59 -21.94 2.49
N GLY A 164 9.36 -20.75 1.96
CA GLY A 164 8.63 -20.59 0.70
C GLY A 164 8.12 -19.18 0.52
N HIS A 165 7.38 -19.02 -0.57
CA HIS A 165 6.79 -17.77 -0.99
C HIS A 165 5.28 -17.79 -0.80
N PHE A 166 4.69 -16.64 -0.51
CA PHE A 166 3.25 -16.43 -0.48
C PHE A 166 2.92 -15.07 -1.11
N VAL A 167 1.69 -14.91 -1.59
CA VAL A 167 1.26 -13.68 -2.25
C VAL A 167 0.44 -12.83 -1.28
N MET A 168 0.83 -11.58 -1.12
CA MET A 168 0.03 -10.56 -0.42
C MET A 168 -0.66 -9.66 -1.45
N PRO A 169 -1.98 -9.41 -1.37
CA PRO A 169 -2.67 -8.58 -2.35
C PRO A 169 -2.10 -7.15 -2.41
N LEU A 170 -1.99 -6.61 -3.63
CA LEU A 170 -1.50 -5.26 -3.86
C LEU A 170 -2.68 -4.29 -4.11
N PRO A 171 -2.69 -3.05 -3.55
CA PRO A 171 -3.86 -2.18 -3.51
C PRO A 171 -4.37 -1.59 -4.84
N LEU A 172 -3.83 -1.98 -5.99
CA LEU A 172 -4.06 -1.26 -7.26
C LEU A 172 -4.50 -2.13 -8.44
N GLY A 173 -4.40 -3.47 -8.35
CA GLY A 173 -4.72 -4.35 -9.48
C GLY A 173 -6.17 -4.29 -9.95
N ASP A 174 -7.09 -3.91 -9.06
CA ASP A 174 -8.53 -3.88 -9.33
C ASP A 174 -9.08 -2.46 -9.61
N VAL A 175 -8.24 -1.42 -9.51
CA VAL A 175 -8.71 -0.01 -9.44
C VAL A 175 -8.68 0.69 -10.79
N GLY A 176 -7.94 0.17 -11.78
CA GLY A 176 -7.91 0.72 -13.13
C GLY A 176 -7.18 -0.16 -14.15
N ARG A 177 -7.55 -0.04 -15.42
CA ARG A 177 -6.92 -0.78 -16.54
C ARG A 177 -5.43 -0.49 -16.73
N ASP A 178 -4.97 0.64 -16.19
CA ASP A 178 -3.58 1.10 -16.26
C ASP A 178 -2.69 0.51 -15.17
N PHE A 179 -3.23 -0.35 -14.30
CA PHE A 179 -2.52 -1.00 -13.21
C PHE A 179 -2.68 -2.52 -13.32
N ALA A 180 -1.83 -3.18 -14.12
CA ALA A 180 -1.70 -4.63 -14.03
C ALA A 180 -0.69 -4.98 -12.93
N VAL A 181 -1.05 -5.89 -12.03
CA VAL A 181 -0.15 -6.41 -10.99
C VAL A 181 0.34 -7.78 -11.42
N ASP A 182 1.65 -7.92 -11.64
CA ASP A 182 2.25 -9.20 -11.97
C ASP A 182 2.07 -10.18 -10.81
N GLY A 183 1.69 -11.43 -11.10
CA GLY A 183 1.51 -12.46 -10.07
C GLY A 183 0.34 -12.24 -9.09
N GLY A 184 -0.51 -11.22 -9.31
CA GLY A 184 -1.71 -10.96 -8.50
C GLY A 184 -1.45 -10.26 -7.16
N GLY A 185 -0.20 -9.90 -6.85
CA GLY A 185 0.15 -9.22 -5.61
C GLY A 185 1.66 -9.05 -5.42
N LEU A 186 2.05 -8.86 -4.17
CA LEU A 186 3.44 -8.88 -3.72
C LEU A 186 3.88 -10.31 -3.45
N ASP A 187 5.01 -10.69 -4.04
CA ASP A 187 5.70 -11.93 -3.73
C ASP A 187 6.47 -11.76 -2.42
N CYS A 188 6.06 -12.50 -1.40
CA CYS A 188 6.54 -12.38 -0.03
C CYS A 188 7.21 -13.66 0.44
N ARG A 189 8.32 -13.50 1.17
CA ARG A 189 8.98 -14.57 1.91
C ARG A 189 8.96 -14.25 3.39
N ALA A 190 8.47 -15.19 4.18
CA ALA A 190 8.43 -15.04 5.63
C ALA A 190 9.85 -15.10 6.21
N THR A 191 10.18 -14.22 7.15
CA THR A 191 11.52 -14.08 7.75
C THR A 191 11.57 -14.47 9.22
N GLY A 192 10.42 -14.44 9.90
CA GLY A 192 10.27 -14.93 11.26
C GLY A 192 8.98 -14.43 11.90
N GLU A 193 8.87 -14.60 13.21
CA GLU A 193 7.77 -14.09 14.02
C GLU A 193 8.30 -13.11 15.06
N ALA A 194 7.46 -12.13 15.42
CA ALA A 194 7.75 -11.20 16.49
C ALA A 194 6.46 -10.76 17.20
N GLN A 195 6.64 -10.02 18.29
CA GLN A 195 5.55 -9.27 18.93
C GLN A 195 5.53 -7.84 18.42
N ILE A 196 4.33 -7.32 18.12
CA ILE A 196 4.09 -5.93 17.75
C ILE A 196 2.84 -5.43 18.46
N VAL A 197 3.01 -4.43 19.32
CA VAL A 197 1.95 -3.89 20.18
C VAL A 197 1.22 -5.02 20.93
N GLY A 198 1.99 -5.98 21.46
CA GLY A 198 1.46 -7.14 22.19
C GLY A 198 0.72 -8.17 21.34
N ARG A 199 0.84 -8.11 20.01
CA ARG A 199 0.24 -9.08 19.08
C ARG A 199 1.31 -9.90 18.38
N ARG A 200 1.01 -11.19 18.18
CA ARG A 200 1.87 -12.10 17.41
C ARG A 200 1.80 -11.75 15.92
N ALA A 201 2.95 -11.44 15.34
CA ALA A 201 3.07 -11.03 13.95
C ALA A 201 4.02 -11.93 13.17
N LEU A 202 3.60 -12.31 11.96
CA LEU A 202 4.45 -12.86 10.92
C LEU A 202 5.23 -11.72 10.26
N LEU A 203 6.55 -11.79 10.26
CA LEU A 203 7.41 -10.88 9.50
C LEU A 203 7.69 -11.44 8.11
N ALA A 204 7.65 -10.59 7.09
CA ALA A 204 7.92 -10.97 5.72
C ALA A 204 8.64 -9.87 4.95
N ASP A 205 9.53 -10.30 4.05
CA ASP A 205 10.11 -9.47 3.01
C ASP A 205 9.30 -9.66 1.74
N CYS A 206 8.77 -8.57 1.18
CA CYS A 206 7.87 -8.60 0.05
C CYS A 206 8.39 -7.73 -1.10
N THR A 207 8.15 -8.18 -2.32
CA THR A 207 8.54 -7.49 -3.55
C THR A 207 7.42 -7.54 -4.55
N GLY A 208 7.34 -6.56 -5.46
CA GLY A 208 6.41 -6.67 -6.56
C GLY A 208 6.54 -5.55 -7.57
N GLN A 209 5.85 -5.77 -8.67
CA GLN A 209 5.82 -4.88 -9.81
C GLN A 209 4.37 -4.63 -10.22
N ILE A 210 4.09 -3.37 -10.50
CA ILE A 210 2.87 -2.91 -11.13
C ILE A 210 3.26 -2.29 -12.45
N GLY A 211 2.46 -2.51 -13.48
CA GLY A 211 2.79 -2.02 -14.80
C GLY A 211 3.58 -3.02 -15.60
N GLY A 212 3.28 -3.08 -16.89
CA GLY A 212 3.96 -3.92 -17.87
C GLY A 212 4.29 -3.16 -19.15
N PRO A 213 4.92 -3.81 -20.13
CA PRO A 213 5.24 -3.20 -21.42
C PRO A 213 4.00 -2.54 -22.06
N GLY A 214 4.09 -1.25 -22.35
CA GLY A 214 2.99 -0.46 -22.93
C GLY A 214 2.01 0.16 -21.93
N GLN A 215 2.16 -0.07 -20.62
CA GLN A 215 1.40 0.65 -19.60
C GLN A 215 2.02 2.02 -19.32
N ARG A 216 1.15 3.00 -19.01
CA ARG A 216 1.58 4.38 -18.71
C ARG A 216 2.18 4.54 -17.32
N ILE A 217 1.91 3.60 -16.42
CA ILE A 217 2.40 3.62 -15.05
C ILE A 217 3.13 2.31 -14.81
N ALA A 218 4.39 2.41 -14.38
CA ALA A 218 5.17 1.30 -13.89
C ALA A 218 5.65 1.62 -12.48
N MET A 219 5.52 0.69 -11.56
CA MET A 219 6.00 0.82 -10.19
C MET A 219 6.67 -0.46 -9.75
N THR A 220 7.89 -0.36 -9.23
CA THR A 220 8.56 -1.46 -8.53
C THR A 220 8.60 -1.13 -7.05
N LEU A 221 8.34 -2.12 -6.20
CA LEU A 221 8.36 -1.93 -4.76
C LEU A 221 8.98 -3.12 -4.04
N ALA A 222 9.62 -2.82 -2.91
CA ALA A 222 10.18 -3.82 -2.01
C ALA A 222 10.09 -3.33 -0.57
N GLY A 223 9.80 -4.22 0.38
CA GLY A 223 9.72 -3.82 1.77
C GLY A 223 9.47 -4.92 2.78
N HIS A 224 9.40 -4.49 4.03
CA HIS A 224 9.21 -5.32 5.20
C HIS A 224 7.79 -5.15 5.72
N PHE A 225 7.14 -6.27 6.00
CA PHE A 225 5.76 -6.32 6.44
C PHE A 225 5.66 -7.14 7.72
N ALA A 226 4.79 -6.70 8.62
CA ALA A 226 4.39 -7.46 9.77
C ALA A 226 2.88 -7.67 9.74
N ILE A 227 2.49 -8.93 9.69
CA ILE A 227 1.10 -9.37 9.50
C ILE A 227 0.64 -10.04 10.79
N ASP A 228 -0.43 -9.55 11.37
CA ASP A 228 -1.07 -10.15 12.53
C ASP A 228 -1.49 -11.58 12.23
N VAL A 229 -1.01 -12.54 13.02
CA VAL A 229 -1.26 -13.97 12.74
C VAL A 229 -2.74 -14.31 12.87
N GLU A 230 -3.46 -13.72 13.83
CA GLU A 230 -4.86 -14.07 14.08
C GLU A 230 -5.82 -13.50 13.02
N THR A 231 -5.60 -12.25 12.60
CA THR A 231 -6.55 -11.50 11.75
C THR A 231 -6.13 -11.44 10.29
N GLY A 232 -4.84 -11.68 10.02
CA GLY A 232 -4.23 -11.47 8.71
C GLY A 232 -4.09 -9.99 8.33
N MET A 233 -4.33 -9.06 9.25
CA MET A 233 -4.15 -7.63 9.00
C MET A 233 -2.67 -7.24 9.04
N VAL A 234 -2.25 -6.32 8.18
CA VAL A 234 -0.89 -5.77 8.24
C VAL A 234 -0.82 -4.80 9.42
N LEU A 235 -0.09 -5.18 10.47
CA LEU A 235 0.12 -4.35 11.65
C LEU A 235 1.03 -3.16 11.35
N ARG A 236 2.10 -3.43 10.59
CA ARG A 236 3.10 -2.46 10.19
C ARG A 236 3.67 -2.86 8.85
N HIS A 237 4.03 -1.87 8.04
CA HIS A 237 4.92 -2.09 6.92
C HIS A 237 5.85 -0.91 6.72
N GLY A 238 6.97 -1.18 6.08
CA GLY A 238 7.85 -0.19 5.50
C GLY A 238 8.29 -0.67 4.13
N TYR A 239 7.93 0.04 3.06
CA TYR A 239 8.38 -0.28 1.72
C TYR A 239 9.01 0.93 1.04
N ALA A 240 9.93 0.67 0.13
CA ALA A 240 10.43 1.63 -0.84
C ALA A 240 9.80 1.35 -2.21
N SER A 241 9.58 2.39 -3.00
CA SER A 241 9.07 2.27 -4.36
C SER A 241 9.82 3.16 -5.34
N ASP A 242 9.85 2.71 -6.58
CA ASP A 242 10.26 3.48 -7.76
C ASP A 242 9.05 3.51 -8.72
N LEU A 243 8.46 4.69 -8.89
CA LEU A 243 7.30 4.94 -9.73
C LEU A 243 7.72 5.72 -10.96
N VAL A 244 7.36 5.20 -12.13
CA VAL A 244 7.51 5.85 -13.42
C VAL A 244 6.13 6.04 -14.04
N VAL A 245 5.80 7.29 -14.36
CA VAL A 245 4.64 7.64 -15.18
C VAL A 245 5.18 8.11 -16.53
N GLU A 246 4.89 7.35 -17.58
CA GLU A 246 5.28 7.68 -18.94
C GLU A 246 4.48 8.87 -19.47
N ALA A 247 5.14 9.64 -20.35
CA ALA A 247 4.53 10.78 -21.02
C ALA A 247 3.29 10.35 -21.80
N ASP A 248 2.28 11.23 -21.90
CA ASP A 248 1.16 10.95 -22.80
C ASP A 248 1.63 11.00 -24.27
N ALA A 249 1.00 10.23 -25.14
CA ALA A 249 1.37 10.19 -26.57
C ALA A 249 1.22 11.55 -27.27
N ALA A 250 0.47 12.47 -26.68
CA ALA A 250 0.28 13.84 -27.14
C ALA A 250 1.35 14.82 -26.63
N GLY A 251 2.30 14.39 -25.78
CA GLY A 251 3.40 15.21 -25.25
C GLY A 251 2.97 16.32 -24.28
N ARG A 252 1.73 16.29 -23.78
CA ARG A 252 1.16 17.27 -22.84
C ARG A 252 1.49 16.95 -21.38
N THR A 253 1.75 15.69 -21.07
CA THR A 253 2.21 15.27 -19.73
C THR A 253 3.66 14.84 -19.80
N PRO A 254 4.59 15.49 -19.10
CA PRO A 254 5.98 15.04 -19.06
C PRO A 254 6.08 13.69 -18.34
N ARG A 255 7.12 12.92 -18.67
CA ARG A 255 7.48 11.74 -17.90
C ARG A 255 7.81 12.16 -16.46
N VAL A 256 7.26 11.44 -15.49
CA VAL A 256 7.54 11.65 -14.06
C VAL A 256 8.19 10.38 -13.51
N ALA A 257 9.31 10.53 -12.81
CA ALA A 257 9.91 9.47 -12.02
C ALA A 257 9.94 9.91 -10.55
N LEU A 258 9.43 9.08 -9.66
CA LEU A 258 9.33 9.35 -8.24
C LEU A 258 9.83 8.15 -7.46
N ARG A 259 10.81 8.37 -6.60
CA ARG A 259 11.21 7.41 -5.58
C ARG A 259 10.53 7.77 -4.27
N GLY A 260 10.06 6.76 -3.56
CA GLY A 260 9.34 6.99 -2.31
C GLY A 260 9.55 5.90 -1.30
N VAL A 261 9.09 6.20 -0.09
CA VAL A 261 8.92 5.24 0.99
C VAL A 261 7.51 5.37 1.56
N SER A 262 6.98 4.28 2.08
CA SER A 262 5.71 4.29 2.78
C SER A 262 5.79 3.51 4.07
N ARG A 263 5.10 4.02 5.09
CA ARG A 263 5.00 3.40 6.40
C ARG A 263 3.54 3.26 6.79
N LEU A 264 3.16 2.11 7.31
CA LEU A 264 1.84 1.89 7.89
C LEU A 264 1.96 1.54 9.35
N ARG A 265 0.95 1.97 10.11
CA ARG A 265 0.68 1.53 11.46
C ARG A 265 -0.80 1.23 11.63
N LEU A 266 -1.09 0.04 12.14
CA LEU A 266 -2.40 -0.36 12.65
C LEU A 266 -2.29 -0.46 14.17
N GLU A 267 -3.23 0.18 14.86
CA GLU A 267 -3.32 0.27 16.33
C GLU A 267 -4.59 -0.41 16.82
#